data_AF-A0A3D4FJY3-F1
#
_entry.id   AF-A0A3D4FJY3-F1
#
_cell.length_a   1.000
_cell.length_b   1.000
_cell.length_c   1.000
_cell.angle_alpha   90.00
_cell.angle_beta   90.00
_cell.angle_gamma   90.00
#
_symmetry.space_group_name_H-M   'P 1'
#
loop_
_entity.id
_entity.type
_entity.pdbx_description
1 polymer ?
#
loop_
_entity_poly.entity_id
_entity_poly.type
_entity_poly.pdbx_seq_one_letter_code
_entity_poly.pdbx_strand_id
1 'polypeptide(L)'
;LKNIYYNQPIGRRLLAANVNLSERVVRSEINFLKEQKLIDVNSLGMTITKEGEEILQGLKNFIGELRGFQSIECYIKEILNLREVIIVPGDVDEDKAVLNELGKIASNYVKNILKDGIIISLTGGNTVKEIVDNFPKINNFNNITVLPARGGIGKDIEIQSNTLAGRLASKLNANY
;
A
#
# COMPACT_ATOMS: atom_id res chain seq x y z
N LEU A 1 8.25 14.12 -2.92
CA LEU A 1 8.40 12.68 -3.21
C LEU A 1 7.14 11.85 -2.90
N LYS A 2 6.63 11.84 -1.65
CA LYS A 2 5.39 11.09 -1.26
C LYS A 2 4.21 11.32 -2.23
N ASN A 3 3.88 12.58 -2.53
CA ASN A 3 2.77 12.91 -3.43
C ASN A 3 2.94 12.40 -4.88
N ILE A 4 4.18 12.30 -5.37
CA ILE A 4 4.47 11.71 -6.69
C ILE A 4 4.24 10.20 -6.62
N TYR A 5 4.73 9.53 -5.57
CA TYR A 5 4.56 8.09 -5.37
C TYR A 5 3.10 7.62 -5.45
N TYR A 6 2.17 8.33 -4.79
CA TYR A 6 0.75 7.92 -4.75
C TYR A 6 -0.05 8.28 -5.99
N ASN A 7 0.38 9.31 -6.74
CA ASN A 7 -0.40 9.83 -7.86
C ASN A 7 0.31 9.62 -9.21
N GLN A 8 1.39 8.85 -9.24
CA GLN A 8 2.16 8.64 -10.46
C GLN A 8 1.36 7.86 -11.52
N PRO A 9 1.51 8.21 -12.81
CA PRO A 9 2.25 9.37 -13.31
C PRO A 9 1.48 10.69 -13.07
N ILE A 10 2.13 11.69 -12.47
CA ILE A 10 1.50 12.99 -12.16
C ILE A 10 2.13 14.17 -12.91
N GLY A 11 1.28 15.05 -13.42
CA GLY A 11 1.70 16.31 -14.04
C GLY A 11 2.01 17.41 -13.01
N ARG A 12 2.93 18.32 -13.37
CA ARG A 12 3.41 19.40 -12.48
C ARG A 12 2.29 20.29 -11.90
N ARG A 13 1.30 20.65 -12.71
CA ARG A 13 0.19 21.52 -12.29
C ARG A 13 -0.68 20.85 -11.24
N LEU A 14 -1.00 19.57 -11.46
CA LEU A 14 -1.76 18.76 -10.50
C LEU A 14 -0.95 18.54 -9.22
N LEU A 15 0.36 18.28 -9.33
CA LEU A 15 1.23 18.16 -8.17
C LEU A 15 1.22 19.45 -7.34
N ALA A 16 1.37 20.62 -7.98
CA ALA A 16 1.35 21.92 -7.31
C ALA A 16 0.04 22.19 -6.56
N ALA A 17 -1.09 21.83 -7.16
CA ALA A 17 -2.39 21.90 -6.51
C ALA A 17 -2.46 20.96 -5.28
N ASN A 18 -2.00 19.71 -5.43
CA ASN A 18 -2.04 18.72 -4.33
C ASN A 18 -1.15 19.10 -3.14
N VAL A 19 0.00 19.75 -3.38
CA VAL A 19 0.91 20.18 -2.30
C VAL A 19 0.68 21.62 -1.84
N ASN A 20 -0.29 22.32 -2.43
CA ASN A 20 -0.60 23.72 -2.15
C ASN A 20 0.63 24.66 -2.22
N LEU A 21 1.50 24.44 -3.21
CA LEU A 21 2.71 25.23 -3.44
C LEU A 21 2.66 25.95 -4.80
N SER A 22 3.36 27.07 -4.91
CA SER A 22 3.50 27.75 -6.21
C SER A 22 4.26 26.87 -7.22
N GLU A 23 3.88 26.95 -8.50
CA GLU A 23 4.55 26.17 -9.55
C GLU A 23 6.05 26.43 -9.63
N ARG A 24 6.50 27.65 -9.26
CA ARG A 24 7.92 28.00 -9.21
C ARG A 24 8.68 27.16 -8.19
N VAL A 25 8.13 27.00 -6.99
CA VAL A 25 8.72 26.18 -5.91
C VAL A 25 8.71 24.72 -6.33
N VAL A 26 7.56 24.22 -6.81
CA VAL A 26 7.42 22.83 -7.28
C VAL A 26 8.42 22.51 -8.40
N ARG A 27 8.68 23.45 -9.33
CA ARG A 27 9.70 23.27 -10.37
C ARG A 27 11.11 23.11 -9.77
N SER A 28 11.47 23.90 -8.77
CA SER A 28 12.75 23.77 -8.09
C SER A 28 12.90 22.42 -7.39
N GLU A 29 11.86 22.01 -6.65
CA GLU A 29 11.83 20.72 -5.96
C GLU A 29 11.89 19.53 -6.94
N ILE A 30 11.20 19.60 -8.07
CA ILE A 30 11.25 18.57 -9.11
C ILE A 30 12.66 18.45 -9.69
N ASN A 31 13.29 19.59 -10.00
CA ASN A 31 14.65 19.58 -10.54
C ASN A 31 15.63 18.97 -9.55
N PHE A 32 15.53 19.34 -8.27
CA PHE A 32 16.33 18.75 -7.20
C PHE A 32 16.15 17.22 -7.11
N LEU A 33 14.91 16.74 -7.07
CA LEU A 33 14.62 15.30 -7.01
C LEU A 33 15.09 14.55 -8.27
N LYS A 34 15.02 15.19 -9.44
CA LYS A 34 15.49 14.62 -10.72
C LYS A 34 17.02 14.54 -10.77
N GLU A 35 17.72 15.57 -10.31
CA GLU A 35 19.19 15.58 -10.23
C GLU A 35 19.73 14.48 -9.33
N GLN A 36 19.00 14.17 -8.25
CA GLN A 36 19.29 13.05 -7.35
C GLN A 36 18.79 11.68 -7.88
N LYS A 37 18.28 11.62 -9.11
CA LYS A 37 17.73 10.40 -9.76
C LYS A 37 16.60 9.72 -8.99
N LEU A 38 15.87 10.45 -8.13
CA LEU A 38 14.78 9.89 -7.34
C LEU A 38 13.45 9.85 -8.09
N ILE A 39 13.32 10.63 -9.15
CA ILE A 39 12.15 10.68 -10.03
C ILE A 39 12.56 10.72 -11.49
N ASP A 40 11.74 10.12 -12.33
CA ASP A 40 11.78 10.25 -13.79
C ASP A 40 10.69 11.21 -14.25
N VAL A 41 11.03 12.06 -15.23
CA VAL A 41 10.12 13.06 -15.80
C VAL A 41 10.02 12.84 -17.30
N ASN A 42 8.83 12.50 -17.78
CA ASN A 42 8.53 12.32 -19.20
C ASN A 42 7.29 13.13 -19.61
N SER A 43 6.86 13.00 -20.87
CA SER A 43 5.68 13.71 -21.40
C SER A 43 4.37 13.30 -20.75
N LEU A 44 4.29 12.11 -20.16
CA LEU A 44 3.11 11.58 -19.44
C LEU A 44 3.05 12.07 -17.99
N GLY A 45 4.16 12.53 -17.42
CA GLY A 45 4.23 13.06 -16.07
C GLY A 45 5.50 12.66 -15.33
N MET A 46 5.41 12.69 -14.01
CA MET A 46 6.49 12.33 -13.09
C MET A 46 6.19 10.99 -12.44
N THR A 47 7.19 10.10 -12.43
CA THR A 47 7.16 8.78 -11.79
C THR A 47 8.33 8.65 -10.84
N ILE A 48 8.18 7.88 -9.76
CA ILE A 48 9.31 7.58 -8.87
C ILE A 48 10.26 6.57 -9.53
N THR A 49 11.56 6.70 -9.27
CA THR A 49 12.54 5.65 -9.60
C THR A 49 12.62 4.60 -8.50
N LYS A 50 13.31 3.49 -8.75
CA LYS A 50 13.55 2.46 -7.73
C LYS A 50 14.32 3.02 -6.52
N GLU A 51 15.34 3.83 -6.78
CA GLU A 51 16.13 4.52 -5.75
C GLU A 51 15.24 5.48 -4.93
N GLY A 52 14.35 6.22 -5.60
CA GLY A 52 13.36 7.06 -4.93
C GLY A 52 12.40 6.28 -4.04
N GLU A 53 11.97 5.09 -4.46
CA GLU A 53 11.10 4.23 -3.65
C GLU A 53 11.83 3.67 -2.41
N GLU A 54 13.09 3.25 -2.56
CA GLU A 54 13.93 2.78 -1.45
C GLU A 54 14.14 3.87 -0.40
N ILE A 55 14.49 5.10 -0.83
CA ILE A 55 14.62 6.25 0.09
C ILE A 55 13.29 6.56 0.79
N LEU A 56 12.18 6.55 0.04
CA LEU A 56 10.87 6.83 0.62
C LEU A 56 10.49 5.79 1.68
N GLN A 57 10.81 4.51 1.48
CA GLN A 57 10.61 3.46 2.48
C GLN A 57 11.50 3.68 3.71
N GLY A 58 12.78 4.00 3.52
CA GLY A 58 13.70 4.28 4.64
C GLY A 58 13.22 5.46 5.50
N LEU A 59 12.76 6.54 4.85
CA LEU A 59 12.18 7.71 5.53
C LEU A 59 10.91 7.36 6.30
N LYS A 60 10.03 6.50 5.76
CA LYS A 60 8.82 6.05 6.47
C LYS A 60 9.17 5.29 7.74
N ASN A 61 10.11 4.36 7.66
CA ASN A 61 10.57 3.59 8.82
C ASN A 61 11.17 4.51 9.89
N PHE A 62 12.04 5.44 9.47
CA PHE A 62 12.65 6.42 10.38
C PHE A 62 11.63 7.34 11.05
N ILE A 63 10.62 7.82 10.32
CA ILE A 63 9.53 8.61 10.90
C ILE A 63 8.71 7.77 11.88
N GLY A 64 8.49 6.48 11.59
CA GLY A 64 7.82 5.56 12.49
C GLY A 64 8.56 5.38 13.82
N GLU A 65 9.88 5.22 13.75
CA GLU A 65 10.78 5.16 14.91
C GLU A 65 10.75 6.48 15.70
N LEU A 66 10.87 7.63 15.03
CA LEU A 66 10.83 8.95 15.69
C LEU A 66 9.48 9.27 16.35
N ARG A 67 8.37 8.79 15.79
CA ARG A 67 7.02 9.03 16.31
C ARG A 67 6.63 8.09 17.46
N GLY A 68 7.51 7.15 17.84
CA GLY A 68 7.23 6.20 18.91
C GLY A 68 6.13 5.19 18.55
N PHE A 69 5.84 4.96 17.26
CA PHE A 69 4.82 3.96 16.91
C PHE A 69 5.25 2.56 17.28
N GLN A 70 6.55 2.26 17.22
CA GLN A 70 7.06 0.94 17.58
C GLN A 70 6.81 0.58 19.05
N SER A 71 6.88 1.56 19.96
CA SER A 71 6.55 1.32 21.38
C SER A 71 5.04 1.13 21.56
N ILE A 72 4.21 1.86 20.82
CA ILE A 72 2.75 1.69 20.84
C ILE A 72 2.35 0.34 20.22
N GLU A 73 2.96 -0.07 19.12
CA GLU A 73 2.78 -1.38 18.48
C GLU A 73 3.11 -2.50 19.46
N CYS A 74 4.28 -2.44 20.13
CA CYS A 74 4.66 -3.42 21.15
C CYS A 74 3.67 -3.44 22.32
N TYR A 75 3.27 -2.27 22.81
CA TYR A 75 2.32 -2.15 23.92
C TYR A 75 0.96 -2.77 23.58
N ILE A 76 0.41 -2.47 22.40
CA ILE A 76 -0.87 -3.06 21.94
C ILE A 76 -0.71 -4.57 21.75
N LYS A 77 0.41 -5.00 21.18
CA LYS A 77 0.72 -6.41 20.93
C LYS A 77 0.76 -7.22 22.23
N GLU A 78 1.38 -6.68 23.28
CA GLU A 78 1.47 -7.30 24.60
C GLU A 78 0.11 -7.37 25.30
N ILE A 79 -0.63 -6.25 25.36
CA ILE A 79 -1.91 -6.19 26.08
C ILE A 79 -2.99 -7.05 25.43
N LEU A 80 -3.03 -7.07 24.09
CA LEU A 80 -4.04 -7.82 23.34
C LEU A 80 -3.56 -9.23 22.93
N ASN A 81 -2.33 -9.61 23.31
CA ASN A 81 -1.69 -10.88 22.96
C ASN A 81 -1.75 -11.18 21.44
N LEU A 82 -1.38 -10.18 20.63
CA LEU A 82 -1.41 -10.27 19.17
C LEU A 82 -0.08 -10.78 18.61
N ARG A 83 -0.12 -11.42 17.44
CA ARG A 83 1.10 -11.86 16.75
C ARG A 83 1.84 -10.71 16.08
N GLU A 84 1.11 -9.73 15.58
CA GLU A 84 1.69 -8.52 14.99
C GLU A 84 0.73 -7.34 15.08
N VAL A 85 1.31 -6.15 15.24
CA VAL A 85 0.63 -4.85 15.12
C VAL A 85 1.49 -3.96 14.25
N ILE A 86 0.87 -3.35 13.23
CA ILE A 86 1.55 -2.38 12.36
C ILE A 86 0.68 -1.12 12.32
N ILE A 87 1.26 0.02 12.69
CA ILE A 87 0.62 1.33 12.69
C ILE A 87 1.03 2.08 11.43
N VAL A 88 0.02 2.52 10.68
CA VAL A 88 0.22 3.38 9.51
C VAL A 88 -0.20 4.80 9.89
N PRO A 89 0.72 5.78 9.83
CA PRO A 89 0.39 7.15 10.19
C PRO A 89 -0.56 7.81 9.18
N GLY A 90 -1.66 8.36 9.69
CA GLY A 90 -2.61 9.15 8.90
C GLY A 90 -4.05 8.97 9.40
N ASP A 91 -4.97 9.67 8.75
CA ASP A 91 -6.40 9.53 8.95
C ASP A 91 -7.06 9.22 7.60
N VAL A 92 -7.80 8.12 7.54
CA VAL A 92 -8.48 7.66 6.31
C VAL A 92 -9.68 8.53 5.96
N ASP A 93 -10.31 9.17 6.94
CA ASP A 93 -11.47 10.04 6.73
C ASP A 93 -11.05 11.39 6.12
N GLU A 94 -9.81 11.83 6.37
CA GLU A 94 -9.24 13.04 5.79
C GLU A 94 -8.47 12.79 4.47
N ASP A 95 -7.69 11.70 4.39
CA ASP A 95 -6.85 11.38 3.23
C ASP A 95 -7.01 9.92 2.80
N LYS A 96 -7.70 9.71 1.67
CA LYS A 96 -7.89 8.38 1.06
C LYS A 96 -6.58 7.70 0.67
N ALA A 97 -5.48 8.43 0.47
CA ALA A 97 -4.17 7.82 0.20
C ALA A 97 -3.66 6.99 1.38
N VAL A 98 -4.12 7.28 2.61
CA VAL A 98 -3.80 6.49 3.81
C VAL A 98 -4.37 5.08 3.70
N LEU A 99 -5.57 4.91 3.13
CA LEU A 99 -6.15 3.58 2.93
C LEU A 99 -5.35 2.73 1.93
N ASN A 100 -4.83 3.37 0.88
CA ASN A 100 -3.95 2.69 -0.06
C ASN A 100 -2.59 2.33 0.59
N GLU A 101 -2.05 3.23 1.43
CA GLU A 101 -0.83 2.96 2.21
C GLU A 101 -1.01 1.77 3.18
N LEU A 102 -2.15 1.71 3.87
CA LEU A 102 -2.57 0.57 4.68
C LEU A 102 -2.61 -0.72 3.85
N GLY A 103 -3.24 -0.68 2.68
CA GLY A 103 -3.31 -1.81 1.75
C GLY A 103 -1.93 -2.32 1.35
N LYS A 104 -0.99 -1.43 1.00
CA LYS A 104 0.38 -1.79 0.61
C LYS A 104 1.17 -2.42 1.75
N ILE A 105 1.07 -1.87 2.96
CA ILE A 105 1.82 -2.39 4.13
C ILE A 105 1.27 -3.76 4.53
N ALA A 106 -0.05 -3.90 4.59
CA ALA A 106 -0.69 -5.17 4.91
C ALA A 106 -0.46 -6.25 3.83
N SER A 107 -0.48 -5.90 2.54
CA SER A 107 -0.17 -6.86 1.46
C SER A 107 1.26 -7.39 1.55
N ASN A 108 2.21 -6.52 1.86
CA ASN A 108 3.61 -6.90 2.10
C ASN A 108 3.77 -7.80 3.33
N TYR A 109 3.08 -7.49 4.43
CA TYR A 109 3.10 -8.35 5.62
C TYR A 109 2.55 -9.75 5.30
N VAL A 110 1.37 -9.83 4.67
CA VAL A 110 0.74 -11.11 4.32
C VAL A 110 1.65 -11.90 3.38
N LYS A 111 2.25 -11.27 2.38
CA LYS A 111 3.24 -11.89 1.48
C LYS A 111 4.38 -12.55 2.25
N ASN A 112 4.91 -11.91 3.29
CA ASN A 112 6.06 -12.39 4.04
C ASN A 112 5.75 -13.59 4.95
N ILE A 113 4.48 -13.82 5.26
CA ILE A 113 4.04 -14.96 6.07
C ILE A 113 3.42 -16.10 5.24
N LEU A 114 3.39 -15.96 3.91
CA LEU A 114 2.95 -17.03 3.02
C LEU A 114 3.86 -18.23 3.13
N LYS A 115 3.26 -19.41 2.96
CA LYS A 115 3.93 -20.71 2.95
C LYS A 115 3.12 -21.70 2.12
N ASP A 116 3.77 -22.75 1.68
CA ASP A 116 3.11 -23.83 0.95
C ASP A 116 1.95 -24.43 1.76
N GLY A 117 0.84 -24.71 1.07
CA GLY A 117 -0.35 -25.32 1.68
C GLY A 117 -1.19 -24.38 2.57
N ILE A 118 -0.89 -23.08 2.63
CA ILE A 118 -1.66 -22.15 3.47
C ILE A 118 -3.08 -21.94 2.91
N ILE A 119 -4.05 -21.84 3.82
CA ILE A 119 -5.43 -21.46 3.50
C ILE A 119 -5.64 -20.02 3.97
N ILE A 120 -6.07 -19.15 3.05
CA ILE A 120 -6.31 -17.73 3.29
C ILE A 120 -7.81 -17.50 3.18
N SER A 121 -8.42 -16.87 4.19
CA SER A 121 -9.83 -16.49 4.13
C SER A 121 -9.97 -14.97 4.05
N LEU A 122 -10.76 -14.46 3.10
CA LEU A 122 -10.98 -13.03 2.92
C LEU A 122 -12.42 -12.62 3.26
N THR A 123 -12.54 -11.54 4.02
CA THR A 123 -13.81 -10.81 4.12
C THR A 123 -14.01 -9.91 2.89
N GLY A 124 -15.13 -9.19 2.85
CA GLY A 124 -15.32 -8.07 1.93
C GLY A 124 -14.82 -6.74 2.52
N GLY A 125 -15.06 -5.66 1.79
CA GLY A 125 -14.87 -4.28 2.23
C GLY A 125 -13.70 -3.54 1.56
N ASN A 126 -13.72 -2.22 1.66
CA ASN A 126 -12.74 -1.33 1.01
C ASN A 126 -11.30 -1.59 1.47
N THR A 127 -11.09 -1.81 2.77
CA THR A 127 -9.74 -2.07 3.30
C THR A 127 -9.16 -3.36 2.73
N VAL A 128 -9.94 -4.44 2.66
CA VAL A 128 -9.48 -5.71 2.07
C VAL A 128 -9.27 -5.57 0.56
N LYS A 129 -10.12 -4.79 -0.12
CA LYS A 129 -9.91 -4.46 -1.53
C LYS A 129 -8.55 -3.80 -1.74
N GLU A 130 -8.16 -2.81 -0.95
CA GLU A 130 -6.84 -2.17 -1.08
C GLU A 130 -5.68 -3.16 -0.84
N ILE A 131 -5.82 -4.12 0.09
CA ILE A 131 -4.83 -5.18 0.28
C ILE A 131 -4.71 -6.06 -0.98
N VAL A 132 -5.84 -6.51 -1.52
CA VAL A 132 -5.86 -7.35 -2.71
C VAL A 132 -5.32 -6.59 -3.92
N ASP A 133 -5.66 -5.32 -4.08
CA ASP A 133 -5.21 -4.45 -5.18
C ASP A 133 -3.69 -4.26 -5.15
N ASN A 134 -3.12 -4.04 -3.96
CA ASN A 134 -1.68 -3.88 -3.75
C ASN A 134 -0.90 -5.21 -3.63
N PHE A 135 -1.56 -6.37 -3.69
CA PHE A 135 -0.86 -7.66 -3.64
C PHE A 135 -0.08 -7.91 -4.96
N PRO A 136 1.22 -8.26 -4.91
CA PRO A 136 1.96 -8.59 -6.12
C PRO A 136 1.54 -9.96 -6.68
N LYS A 137 1.84 -10.22 -7.95
CA LYS A 137 1.75 -11.59 -8.49
C LYS A 137 2.89 -12.43 -7.92
N ILE A 138 2.59 -13.61 -7.39
CA ILE A 138 3.57 -14.51 -6.76
C ILE A 138 3.31 -15.93 -7.23
N ASN A 139 4.36 -16.62 -7.66
CA ASN A 139 4.29 -17.99 -8.20
C ASN A 139 5.19 -18.99 -7.46
N ASN A 140 5.79 -18.58 -6.33
CA ASN A 140 6.84 -19.35 -5.66
C ASN A 140 6.33 -20.24 -4.53
N PHE A 141 5.01 -20.27 -4.30
CA PHE A 141 4.36 -21.06 -3.27
C PHE A 141 3.40 -22.06 -3.90
N ASN A 142 3.37 -23.26 -3.36
CA ASN A 142 2.52 -24.34 -3.87
C ASN A 142 1.30 -24.56 -2.97
N ASN A 143 0.21 -25.05 -3.57
CA ASN A 143 -0.99 -25.50 -2.86
C ASN A 143 -1.65 -24.44 -1.96
N ILE A 144 -1.54 -23.16 -2.28
CA ILE A 144 -2.30 -22.11 -1.59
C ILE A 144 -3.78 -22.28 -1.94
N THR A 145 -4.66 -22.09 -0.97
CA THR A 145 -6.12 -22.00 -1.18
C THR A 145 -6.63 -20.67 -0.64
N VAL A 146 -7.43 -19.95 -1.41
CA VAL A 146 -8.06 -18.69 -0.99
C VAL A 146 -9.57 -18.88 -0.96
N LEU A 147 -10.21 -18.60 0.17
CA LEU A 147 -11.63 -18.82 0.38
C LEU A 147 -12.33 -17.52 0.81
N PRO A 148 -13.60 -17.31 0.44
CA PRO A 148 -14.40 -16.24 1.00
C PRO A 148 -14.83 -16.57 2.44
N ALA A 149 -14.66 -15.64 3.38
CA ALA A 149 -15.07 -15.80 4.78
C ALA A 149 -16.58 -15.65 4.98
N ARG A 150 -17.26 -15.01 4.03
CA ARG A 150 -18.71 -14.76 3.99
C ARG A 150 -19.19 -14.81 2.54
N GLY A 151 -20.48 -15.01 2.30
CA GLY A 151 -21.06 -14.88 0.95
C GLY A 151 -21.05 -13.44 0.44
N GLY A 152 -21.25 -13.26 -0.88
CA GLY A 152 -21.42 -11.95 -1.48
C GLY A 152 -22.79 -11.36 -1.15
N ILE A 153 -22.86 -10.44 -0.20
CA ILE A 153 -24.09 -9.72 0.15
C ILE A 153 -23.84 -8.22 -0.05
N GLY A 154 -24.57 -7.59 -0.97
CA GLY A 154 -24.45 -6.17 -1.28
C GLY A 154 -24.43 -5.89 -2.78
N LYS A 155 -24.70 -4.64 -3.17
CA LYS A 155 -24.76 -4.23 -4.58
C LYS A 155 -23.39 -4.01 -5.20
N ASP A 156 -22.39 -3.67 -4.39
CA ASP A 156 -21.04 -3.38 -4.89
C ASP A 156 -20.23 -4.68 -4.98
N ILE A 157 -20.09 -5.18 -6.21
CA ILE A 157 -19.44 -6.45 -6.52
C ILE A 157 -17.93 -6.38 -6.25
N GLU A 158 -17.31 -5.21 -6.37
CA GLU A 158 -15.85 -5.09 -6.28
C GLU A 158 -15.31 -5.32 -4.88
N ILE A 159 -16.12 -5.04 -3.86
CA ILE A 159 -15.76 -5.20 -2.44
C ILE A 159 -16.29 -6.50 -1.84
N GLN A 160 -16.95 -7.36 -2.62
CA GLN A 160 -17.45 -8.64 -2.12
C GLN A 160 -16.32 -9.62 -1.83
N SER A 161 -16.46 -10.39 -0.76
CA SER A 161 -15.53 -11.45 -0.35
C SER A 161 -15.22 -12.44 -1.48
N ASN A 162 -16.23 -12.92 -2.20
CA ASN A 162 -16.06 -13.85 -3.33
C ASN A 162 -15.19 -13.22 -4.43
N THR A 163 -15.50 -12.00 -4.83
CA THR A 163 -14.75 -11.26 -5.86
C THR A 163 -13.30 -11.05 -5.42
N LEU A 164 -13.09 -10.60 -4.18
CA LEU A 164 -11.76 -10.35 -3.64
C LEU A 164 -10.94 -11.64 -3.50
N ALA A 165 -11.55 -12.73 -3.06
CA ALA A 165 -10.90 -14.04 -2.93
C ALA A 165 -10.50 -14.60 -4.29
N GLY A 166 -11.35 -14.53 -5.31
CA GLY A 166 -10.98 -14.93 -6.68
C GLY A 166 -9.84 -14.07 -7.26
N ARG A 167 -9.85 -12.76 -7.01
CA ARG A 167 -8.78 -11.85 -7.45
C ARG A 167 -7.44 -12.15 -6.76
N LEU A 168 -7.45 -12.40 -5.45
CA LEU A 168 -6.23 -12.78 -4.73
C LEU A 168 -5.73 -14.16 -5.17
N ALA A 169 -6.63 -15.13 -5.35
CA ALA A 169 -6.27 -16.46 -5.84
C ALA A 169 -5.56 -16.38 -7.21
N SER A 170 -6.08 -15.56 -8.13
CA SER A 170 -5.45 -15.30 -9.42
C SER A 170 -4.05 -14.70 -9.30
N LYS A 171 -3.81 -13.80 -8.33
CA LYS A 171 -2.49 -13.21 -8.08
C LYS A 171 -1.49 -14.18 -7.47
N LEU A 172 -1.97 -15.16 -6.71
CA LEU A 172 -1.15 -16.18 -6.03
C LEU A 172 -1.02 -17.50 -6.80
N ASN A 173 -1.67 -17.60 -7.97
CA ASN A 173 -1.86 -18.87 -8.68
C ASN A 173 -2.39 -19.99 -7.75
N ALA A 174 -3.34 -19.60 -6.89
CA ALA A 174 -3.90 -20.44 -5.83
C ALA A 174 -5.24 -21.05 -6.24
N ASN A 175 -5.66 -22.08 -5.49
CA ASN A 175 -7.01 -22.60 -5.58
C ASN A 175 -8.03 -21.60 -5.00
N TYR A 176 -9.26 -21.63 -5.52
CA TYR A 176 -10.39 -20.82 -5.06
C TYR A 176 -11.62 -21.71 -4.88
#